data_AF-A0A1V1NQZ9-F1
#
_entry.id   AF-A0A1V1NQZ9-F1
#
_cell.length_a   1.000
_cell.length_b   1.000
_cell.length_c   1.000
_cell.angle_alpha   90.00
_cell.angle_beta   90.00
_cell.angle_gamma   90.00
#
_symmetry.space_group_name_H-M   'P 1'
#
loop_
_entity.id
_entity.type
_entity.pdbx_description
1 polymer ?
#
loop_
_entity_poly.entity_id
_entity_poly.type
_entity_poly.pdbx_seq_one_letter_code
_entity_poly.pdbx_strand_id
1 'polypeptide(L)'
;MNILENIITNTRWHSDAEKRNRVMAASRDFSVFCKEYLPHIFTQPFCTYHKDIIQVVSQKKAGARYVMAAPREHGKTQVLYTGLNLWLSLFGYEDYIVNLAASHDMAVKQFRNIKTELESNEKILSDFGDVSSDNWKKTK
;
A
#
# COMPACT_ATOMS: atom_id res chain seq x y z
N MET A 1 -5.99 -21.52 -7.15
CA MET A 1 -4.57 -21.68 -7.57
C MET A 1 -3.87 -20.41 -7.12
N ASN A 2 -3.07 -20.53 -6.06
CA ASN A 2 -2.86 -19.47 -5.06
C ASN A 2 -1.62 -18.64 -5.42
N ILE A 3 -1.80 -17.32 -5.65
CA ILE A 3 -0.73 -16.38 -6.01
C ILE A 3 0.43 -16.41 -4.99
N LEU A 4 0.13 -16.82 -3.75
CA LEU A 4 1.08 -16.98 -2.65
C LEU A 4 2.19 -18.02 -2.92
N GLU A 5 1.96 -19.06 -3.73
CA GLU A 5 2.95 -20.11 -3.94
C GLU A 5 4.08 -19.71 -4.90
N ASN A 6 3.80 -18.82 -5.86
CA ASN A 6 4.77 -18.43 -6.89
C ASN A 6 5.82 -17.40 -6.43
N ILE A 7 5.64 -16.78 -5.26
CA ILE A 7 6.58 -15.78 -4.72
C ILE A 7 7.82 -16.46 -4.09
N ILE A 8 7.78 -17.78 -3.88
CA ILE A 8 8.71 -18.50 -3.01
C ILE A 8 10.01 -18.97 -3.71
N THR A 9 10.09 -19.00 -5.04
CA THR A 9 11.06 -19.89 -5.71
C THR A 9 12.24 -19.25 -6.47
N ASN A 10 12.61 -17.97 -6.30
CA ASN A 10 13.82 -17.50 -7.01
C ASN A 10 14.72 -16.44 -6.34
N THR A 11 15.90 -16.94 -5.93
CA THR A 11 17.26 -16.34 -5.88
C THR A 11 17.71 -15.31 -4.83
N ARG A 12 18.71 -15.78 -4.08
CA ARG A 12 20.06 -15.21 -3.82
C ARG A 12 20.31 -14.44 -2.49
N TRP A 13 20.59 -15.27 -1.47
CA TRP A 13 21.50 -15.07 -0.31
C TRP A 13 21.27 -13.80 0.52
N HIS A 14 20.21 -13.84 1.34
CA HIS A 14 20.19 -13.45 2.77
C HIS A 14 18.86 -13.82 3.45
N SER A 15 17.76 -13.99 2.70
CA SER A 15 16.57 -13.29 3.17
C SER A 15 15.23 -14.02 3.00
N ASP A 16 15.16 -15.33 2.72
CA ASP A 16 13.85 -15.99 2.56
C ASP A 16 13.00 -15.92 3.84
N ALA A 17 13.61 -16.19 4.99
CA ALA A 17 12.92 -16.11 6.27
C ALA A 17 12.63 -14.66 6.67
N GLU A 18 13.56 -13.73 6.45
CA GLU A 18 13.39 -12.31 6.78
C GLU A 18 12.34 -11.64 5.89
N LYS A 19 12.38 -11.90 4.58
CA LYS A 19 11.35 -11.51 3.61
C LYS A 19 10.01 -12.10 4.01
N ARG A 20 9.92 -13.42 4.25
CA ARG A 20 8.68 -14.06 4.70
C ARG A 20 8.15 -13.40 5.97
N ASN A 21 9.00 -13.17 6.97
CA ASN A 21 8.60 -12.53 8.23
C ASN A 21 8.11 -11.09 8.00
N ARG A 22 8.80 -10.30 7.18
CA ARG A 22 8.42 -8.94 6.86
C ARG A 22 7.10 -8.88 6.08
N VAL A 23 6.97 -9.68 5.02
CA VAL A 23 5.75 -9.78 4.20
C VAL A 23 4.59 -10.24 5.07
N MET A 24 4.77 -11.26 5.91
CA MET A 24 3.76 -11.75 6.85
C MET A 24 3.35 -10.68 7.87
N ALA A 25 4.30 -9.99 8.49
CA ALA A 25 4.01 -8.92 9.45
C ALA A 25 3.28 -7.74 8.78
N ALA A 26 3.76 -7.30 7.62
CA ALA A 26 3.15 -6.23 6.86
C ALA A 26 1.75 -6.59 6.31
N SER A 27 1.50 -7.86 5.99
CA SER A 27 0.16 -8.33 5.59
C SER A 27 -0.86 -8.20 6.73
N ARG A 28 -0.42 -8.38 7.98
CA ARG A 28 -1.32 -8.39 9.14
C ARG A 28 -1.50 -7.01 9.77
N ASP A 29 -0.55 -6.11 9.58
CA ASP A 29 -0.56 -4.79 10.19
C ASP A 29 -0.19 -3.71 9.17
N PHE A 30 -1.18 -2.90 8.84
CA PHE A 30 -1.04 -1.78 7.90
C PHE A 30 0.03 -0.76 8.35
N SER A 31 0.20 -0.56 9.66
CA SER A 31 1.22 0.35 10.19
C SER A 31 2.63 -0.21 10.00
N VAL A 32 2.79 -1.53 10.11
CA VAL A 32 4.05 -2.22 9.81
C VAL A 32 4.35 -2.10 8.32
N PHE A 33 3.37 -2.34 7.45
CA PHE A 33 3.54 -2.13 6.00
C PHE A 33 4.05 -0.72 5.68
N CYS A 34 3.40 0.31 6.22
CA CYS A 34 3.79 1.69 5.99
C CYS A 34 5.23 1.99 6.41
N LYS A 35 5.66 1.47 7.57
CA LYS A 35 7.03 1.69 8.07
C LYS A 35 8.07 0.88 7.28
N GLU A 36 7.72 -0.34 6.89
CA GLU A 36 8.63 -1.25 6.21
C GLU A 36 8.87 -0.83 4.75
N TYR A 37 7.81 -0.51 4.02
CA TYR A 37 7.88 -0.25 2.58
C TYR A 37 7.84 1.23 2.22
N LEU A 38 7.33 2.11 3.09
CA LEU A 38 7.19 3.54 2.79
C LEU A 38 7.88 4.45 3.85
N PRO A 39 9.10 4.13 4.32
CA PRO A 39 9.74 4.86 5.41
C PRO A 39 10.02 6.34 5.08
N HIS A 40 10.22 6.67 3.80
CA HIS A 40 10.39 8.04 3.30
C HIS A 40 9.11 8.87 3.37
N ILE A 41 7.94 8.24 3.39
CA ILE A 41 6.64 8.89 3.55
C ILE A 41 6.27 8.97 5.03
N PHE A 42 6.45 7.88 5.78
CA PHE A 42 6.06 7.75 7.18
C PHE A 42 7.25 7.98 8.12
N THR A 43 7.86 9.16 8.02
CA THR A 43 9.03 9.55 8.81
C THR A 43 8.71 9.89 10.27
N GLN A 44 7.44 10.17 10.57
CA GLN A 44 6.96 10.52 11.90
C GLN A 44 6.06 9.42 12.48
N PRO A 45 5.97 9.30 13.82
CA PRO A 45 5.05 8.37 14.45
C PRO A 45 3.59 8.62 14.05
N PHE A 46 2.80 7.55 13.97
CA PHE A 46 1.36 7.65 13.73
C PHE A 46 0.67 8.37 14.91
N CYS A 47 0.00 9.49 14.62
CA CYS A 47 -0.84 10.21 15.58
C CYS A 47 -2.14 9.44 15.88
N THR A 48 -2.92 9.92 16.85
CA THR A 48 -4.19 9.30 17.28
C THR A 48 -5.13 9.03 16.11
N TYR A 49 -5.38 10.03 15.27
CA TYR A 49 -6.21 9.89 14.07
C TYR A 49 -5.71 8.82 13.09
N HIS A 50 -4.39 8.68 12.91
CA HIS A 50 -3.85 7.62 12.05
C HIS A 50 -4.10 6.22 12.65
N LYS A 51 -4.03 6.10 13.98
CA LYS A 51 -4.35 4.84 14.68
C LYS A 51 -5.81 4.45 14.49
N ASP A 52 -6.72 5.42 14.48
CA ASP A 52 -8.14 5.16 14.20
C ASP A 52 -8.34 4.62 12.77
N ILE A 53 -7.64 5.19 11.77
CA ILE A 53 -7.64 4.63 10.40
C ILE A 53 -7.11 3.21 10.40
N ILE A 54 -5.93 2.99 11.00
CA ILE A 54 -5.27 1.68 11.03
C ILE A 54 -6.21 0.65 11.66
N GLN A 55 -6.87 0.98 12.77
CA GLN A 55 -7.83 0.09 13.42
C GLN A 55 -9.01 -0.25 12.51
N VAL A 56 -9.60 0.76 11.85
CA VAL A 56 -10.72 0.54 10.91
C VAL A 56 -10.30 -0.37 9.76
N VAL A 57 -9.12 -0.15 9.20
CA VAL A 57 -8.57 -0.93 8.10
C VAL A 57 -8.26 -2.38 8.53
N SER A 58 -7.66 -2.57 9.70
CA SER A 58 -7.34 -3.90 10.23
C SER A 58 -8.58 -4.71 10.64
N GLN A 59 -9.69 -4.05 10.96
CA GLN A 59 -10.95 -4.69 11.34
C GLN A 59 -11.98 -4.71 10.21
N LYS A 60 -11.52 -4.46 8.98
CA LYS A 60 -12.39 -4.38 7.81
C LYS A 60 -13.21 -5.66 7.64
N LYS A 61 -14.52 -5.48 7.52
CA LYS A 61 -15.46 -6.56 7.18
C LYS A 61 -15.92 -6.38 5.73
N ALA A 62 -16.11 -7.48 5.01
CA ALA A 62 -16.67 -7.44 3.66
C ALA A 62 -18.01 -6.67 3.68
N GLY A 63 -18.17 -5.71 2.76
CA GLY A 63 -19.36 -4.87 2.66
C GLY A 63 -19.48 -3.73 3.68
N ALA A 64 -18.51 -3.56 4.59
CA ALA A 64 -18.52 -2.45 5.54
C ALA A 64 -18.27 -1.10 4.85
N ARG A 65 -18.94 -0.05 5.35
CA ARG A 65 -18.79 1.33 4.89
C ARG A 65 -18.27 2.16 6.05
N TYR A 66 -17.21 2.92 5.81
CA TYR A 66 -16.58 3.76 6.82
C TYR A 66 -16.56 5.21 6.35
N VAL A 67 -16.88 6.12 7.26
CA VAL A 67 -16.78 7.57 7.06
C VAL A 67 -16.01 8.14 8.22
N MET A 68 -15.00 8.96 7.92
CA MET A 68 -14.13 9.53 8.94
C MET A 68 -13.92 11.02 8.69
N ALA A 69 -14.28 11.84 9.66
CA ALA A 69 -13.96 13.25 9.69
C ALA A 69 -12.54 13.45 10.21
N ALA A 70 -11.78 14.33 9.57
CA ALA A 70 -10.34 14.26 9.66
C ALA A 70 -9.69 15.65 9.58
N PRO A 71 -8.73 16.01 10.46
CA PRO A 71 -8.12 17.36 10.49
C PRO A 71 -7.22 17.69 9.28
N ARG A 72 -7.39 18.86 8.65
CA ARG A 72 -6.58 19.33 7.50
C ARG A 72 -5.06 19.28 7.80
N GLU A 73 -4.24 19.08 6.77
CA GLU A 73 -2.75 19.09 6.84
C GLU A 73 -2.09 17.94 7.61
N HIS A 74 -2.83 16.90 8.00
CA HIS A 74 -2.29 15.76 8.74
C HIS A 74 -2.00 14.54 7.85
N GLY A 75 -1.41 14.72 6.66
CA GLY A 75 -0.90 13.60 5.84
C GLY A 75 -1.90 12.55 5.37
N LYS A 76 -3.22 12.80 5.46
CA LYS A 76 -4.27 11.79 5.17
C LYS A 76 -4.19 11.20 3.78
N THR A 77 -3.87 12.05 2.81
CA THR A 77 -3.65 11.66 1.43
C THR A 77 -2.55 10.60 1.34
N GLN A 78 -1.48 10.74 2.11
CA GLN A 78 -0.40 9.76 2.11
C GLN A 78 -0.83 8.44 2.77
N VAL A 79 -1.50 8.50 3.92
CA VAL A 79 -2.00 7.31 4.62
C VAL A 79 -3.02 6.54 3.77
N LEU A 80 -4.07 7.23 3.30
CA LEU A 80 -5.21 6.59 2.63
C LEU A 80 -5.00 6.38 1.13
N TYR A 81 -4.38 7.32 0.42
CA TYR A 81 -4.27 7.21 -1.04
C TYR A 81 -2.96 6.58 -1.50
N THR A 82 -1.86 6.74 -0.77
CA THR A 82 -0.61 6.05 -1.12
C THR A 82 -0.52 4.73 -0.36
N GLY A 83 -0.47 4.78 0.97
CA GLY A 83 -0.26 3.60 1.82
C GLY A 83 -1.35 2.55 1.68
N LEU A 84 -2.61 2.90 1.92
CA LEU A 84 -3.70 1.93 1.91
C LEU A 84 -3.92 1.32 0.52
N ASN A 85 -3.89 2.12 -0.55
CA ASN A 85 -4.03 1.58 -1.91
C ASN A 85 -2.92 0.59 -2.27
N LEU A 86 -1.65 0.92 -1.96
CA LEU A 86 -0.54 0.00 -2.17
C LEU A 86 -0.71 -1.28 -1.34
N TRP A 87 -1.09 -1.16 -0.07
CA TRP A 87 -1.31 -2.30 0.82
C TRP A 87 -2.40 -3.23 0.30
N LEU A 88 -3.57 -2.69 -0.05
CA LEU A 88 -4.67 -3.46 -0.61
C LEU A 88 -4.27 -4.14 -1.93
N SER A 89 -3.52 -3.44 -2.78
CA SER A 89 -3.10 -3.95 -4.10
C SER A 89 -2.05 -5.06 -3.99
N LEU A 90 -0.98 -4.84 -3.22
CA LEU A 90 0.16 -5.77 -3.12
C LEU A 90 -0.20 -7.08 -2.43
N PHE A 91 -1.11 -7.03 -1.46
CA PHE A 91 -1.58 -8.23 -0.75
C PHE A 91 -2.87 -8.81 -1.32
N GLY A 92 -3.45 -8.21 -2.38
CA GLY A 92 -4.66 -8.71 -3.02
C GLY A 92 -5.88 -8.72 -2.11
N TYR A 93 -6.02 -7.73 -1.22
CA TYR A 93 -7.17 -7.64 -0.32
C TYR A 93 -8.44 -7.11 -0.99
N GLU A 94 -8.30 -6.48 -2.16
CA GLU A 94 -9.41 -6.01 -2.97
C GLU A 94 -9.08 -6.18 -4.45
N ASP A 95 -10.01 -6.77 -5.20
CA ASP A 95 -9.87 -6.96 -6.65
C ASP A 95 -10.01 -5.64 -7.42
N TYR A 96 -10.78 -4.69 -6.87
CA TYR A 96 -11.12 -3.43 -7.51
C TYR A 96 -11.00 -2.26 -6.54
N ILE A 97 -9.94 -1.47 -6.70
CA ILE A 97 -9.66 -0.30 -5.87
C ILE A 97 -9.96 0.97 -6.66
N VAL A 98 -10.92 1.77 -6.18
CA VAL A 98 -11.28 3.05 -6.77
C VAL A 98 -10.75 4.19 -5.89
N ASN A 99 -9.90 5.03 -6.48
CA ASN A 99 -9.38 6.22 -5.83
C ASN A 99 -10.04 7.48 -6.39
N LEU A 100 -10.68 8.27 -5.53
CA LEU A 100 -11.39 9.50 -5.91
C LEU A 100 -10.67 10.74 -5.35
N ALA A 101 -10.55 11.77 -6.17
CA ALA A 101 -9.96 13.04 -5.78
C ALA A 101 -10.87 14.21 -6.15
N ALA A 102 -10.66 15.37 -5.52
CA ALA A 102 -11.45 16.57 -5.73
C ALA A 102 -11.25 17.21 -7.12
N SER A 103 -10.15 16.89 -7.81
CA SER A 103 -9.88 17.32 -9.18
C SER A 103 -9.13 16.26 -9.98
N HIS A 104 -9.19 16.37 -11.30
CA HIS A 104 -8.44 15.51 -12.22
C HIS A 104 -6.94 15.51 -11.92
N ASP A 105 -6.34 16.69 -11.75
CA ASP A 105 -4.90 16.81 -11.52
C ASP A 105 -4.46 16.18 -10.19
N MET A 106 -5.31 16.28 -9.16
CA MET A 106 -5.08 15.58 -7.89
C MET A 106 -5.14 14.06 -8.09
N ALA A 107 -6.12 13.55 -8.85
CA ALA A 107 -6.23 12.13 -9.13
C ALA A 107 -4.99 11.63 -9.89
N VAL A 108 -4.59 12.32 -10.97
CA VAL A 108 -3.39 11.98 -11.75
C VAL A 108 -2.14 11.97 -10.89
N LYS A 109 -1.97 12.97 -10.01
CA LYS A 109 -0.84 13.04 -9.08
C LYS A 109 -0.82 11.85 -8.11
N GLN A 110 -1.97 11.48 -7.54
CA GLN A 110 -2.06 10.34 -6.64
C GLN A 110 -1.73 9.02 -7.34
N PHE A 111 -2.28 8.79 -8.53
CA PHE A 111 -1.96 7.61 -9.33
C PHE A 111 -0.48 7.55 -9.71
N ARG A 112 0.13 8.69 -10.06
CA ARG A 112 1.57 8.76 -10.33
C ARG A 112 2.39 8.35 -9.10
N ASN A 113 2.03 8.80 -7.91
CA ASN A 113 2.73 8.42 -6.69
C ASN A 113 2.66 6.90 -6.44
N ILE A 114 1.47 6.30 -6.55
CA ILE A 114 1.29 4.84 -6.41
C ILE A 114 2.16 4.11 -7.45
N LYS A 115 2.10 4.55 -8.71
CA LYS A 115 2.89 3.98 -9.79
C LYS A 115 4.39 4.06 -9.52
N THR A 116 4.90 5.22 -9.08
CA THR A 116 6.31 5.40 -8.73
C THR A 116 6.74 4.45 -7.62
N GLU A 117 5.93 4.24 -6.59
CA GLU A 117 6.25 3.26 -5.54
C GLU A 117 6.29 1.83 -6.10
N LEU A 118 5.33 1.43 -6.93
CA LEU A 118 5.31 0.09 -7.53
C LEU A 118 6.51 -0.16 -8.47
N GLU A 119 7.00 0.86 -9.17
CA GLU A 119 8.05 0.72 -10.19
C GLU A 119 9.47 0.99 -9.68
N SER A 120 9.64 1.75 -8.60
CA SER A 120 10.98 2.19 -8.14
C SER A 120 11.32 1.84 -6.70
N ASN A 121 10.35 1.38 -5.91
CA ASN A 121 10.63 1.01 -4.52
C ASN A 121 11.32 -0.36 -4.48
N GLU A 122 12.64 -0.35 -4.27
CA GLU A 122 13.48 -1.55 -4.29
C GLU A 122 12.98 -2.65 -3.35
N LYS A 123 12.40 -2.27 -2.20
CA LYS A 123 11.90 -3.23 -1.21
C LYS A 123 10.59 -3.87 -1.66
N ILE A 124 9.70 -3.10 -2.30
CA ILE A 124 8.50 -3.65 -2.94
C ILE A 124 8.90 -4.59 -4.08
N LEU A 125 9.81 -4.18 -4.95
CA LEU A 125 10.27 -5.00 -6.08
C LEU A 125 10.96 -6.30 -5.62
N SER A 126 11.78 -6.23 -4.57
CA SER A 126 12.43 -7.40 -3.98
C SER A 126 11.43 -8.39 -3.37
N ASP A 127 10.38 -7.89 -2.73
CA ASP A 127 9.44 -8.73 -1.99
C ASP A 127 8.30 -9.27 -2.87
N PHE A 128 7.77 -8.45 -3.78
CA PHE A 128 6.60 -8.75 -4.61
C PHE A 128 6.92 -8.99 -6.09
N GLY A 129 8.17 -8.73 -6.51
CA GLY A 129 8.58 -8.84 -7.91
C GLY A 129 8.21 -7.61 -8.74
N ASP A 130 8.32 -7.74 -10.06
CA ASP A 130 7.85 -6.72 -10.99
C ASP A 130 6.32 -6.72 -11.04
N VAL A 131 5.74 -5.73 -10.38
CA VAL A 131 4.30 -5.50 -10.29
C VAL A 131 3.83 -4.39 -11.24
N SER A 132 4.70 -3.95 -12.16
CA SER A 132 4.34 -2.96 -13.18
C SER A 132 3.35 -3.55 -14.19
N SER A 133 2.54 -2.69 -14.79
CA SER A 133 1.64 -3.09 -15.88
C SER A 133 1.83 -2.14 -17.05
N ASP A 134 1.90 -2.65 -18.28
CA ASP A 134 2.02 -1.79 -19.47
C ASP A 134 0.76 -0.95 -19.74
N ASN A 135 -0.33 -1.20 -19.00
CA ASN A 135 -1.65 -0.63 -19.25
C ASN A 135 -1.96 0.66 -18.48
N TRP A 136 -0.96 1.35 -17.91
CA TRP A 136 -1.14 2.70 -17.37
C TRP A 136 -1.37 3.71 -18.51
N LYS A 137 -2.58 3.74 -19.07
CA LYS A 137 -2.94 4.70 -20.12
C LYS A 137 -2.70 6.12 -19.62
N LYS A 138 -1.82 6.85 -20.32
CA LYS A 138 -1.70 8.30 -20.17
C LYS A 138 -2.97 8.92 -20.73
N THR A 139 -3.72 9.64 -19.91
CA THR A 139 -4.76 10.55 -20.40
C THR A 139 -4.11 11.47 -21.43
N LYS A 140 -4.60 11.41 -22.67
CA LYS A 140 -4.21 12.35 -23.74
C LYS A 140 -4.64 13.77 -23.39
#